data_AF-A0A4R1ZV60-F1
#
_entry.id   AF-A0A4R1ZV60-F1
#
_cell.length_a   1.000
_cell.length_b   1.000
_cell.length_c   1.000
_cell.angle_alpha   90.00
_cell.angle_beta   90.00
_cell.angle_gamma   90.00
#
_symmetry.space_group_name_H-M   'P 1'
#
loop_
_entity.id
_entity.type
_entity.pdbx_description
1 polymer ?
#
loop_
_entity_poly.entity_id
_entity_poly.type
_entity_poly.pdbx_seq_one_letter_code
_entity_poly.pdbx_strand_id
1 'polypeptide(L)'
;MMSNWTYIVLLGAVVAVASLFLPRKQQEREAKDTRNMEIALEQFMENTELDHQELVKLVSALREEGKQHADANKQRMTELENKSMLLEQQLAFLQQQRQNDLLQAAQTMPVSGMAKAAPAADQPTIVDQEPEQPVSGIQLRYPDLFDFYRQGKSIEAIAKKLNMNKGEVQLILQLAKQEEKAYV
;
A
#
# COMPACT_ATOMS: atom_id res chain seq x y z
N MET A 1 79.48 13.18 41.27
CA MET A 1 78.03 13.47 41.25
C MET A 1 77.78 14.47 40.13
N MET A 2 77.12 14.08 39.04
CA MET A 2 76.78 15.05 37.99
C MET A 2 75.69 15.99 38.52
N SER A 3 75.96 17.28 38.52
CA SER A 3 75.07 18.30 39.09
C SER A 3 73.72 18.29 38.37
N ASN A 4 72.63 18.18 39.12
CA ASN A 4 71.25 18.18 38.62
C ASN A 4 70.98 19.34 37.63
N TRP A 5 71.67 20.47 37.80
CA TRP A 5 71.58 21.63 36.91
C TRP A 5 71.97 21.32 35.45
N THR A 6 72.97 20.46 35.23
CA THR A 6 73.38 20.04 33.88
C THR A 6 72.29 19.24 33.18
N TYR A 7 71.50 18.44 33.92
CA TYR A 7 70.36 17.72 33.35
C TYR A 7 69.23 18.66 32.91
N ILE A 8 68.96 19.74 33.66
CA ILE A 8 67.97 20.76 33.24
C ILE A 8 68.41 21.44 31.95
N VAL A 9 69.68 21.83 31.85
CA VAL A 9 70.21 22.52 30.65
C VAL A 9 70.21 21.58 29.44
N LEU A 10 70.58 20.31 29.62
CA LEU A 10 70.60 19.32 28.56
C LEU A 10 69.17 18.98 28.09
N LEU A 11 68.22 18.82 29.02
CA LEU A 11 66.81 18.60 28.71
C LEU A 11 66.23 19.80 27.94
N GLY A 12 66.55 21.03 28.37
CA GLY A 12 66.14 22.25 27.68
C GLY A 12 66.70 22.36 26.27
N ALA A 13 67.98 22.01 26.07
CA ALA A 13 68.60 22.00 24.75
C ALA A 13 67.95 20.98 23.80
N VAL A 14 67.61 19.78 24.29
CA VAL A 14 66.92 18.76 23.50
C VAL A 14 65.51 19.22 23.09
N VAL A 15 64.75 19.86 23.98
CA VAL A 15 63.42 20.39 23.67
C VAL A 15 63.50 21.56 22.67
N ALA A 16 64.50 22.43 22.79
CA ALA A 16 64.70 23.54 21.85
C ALA A 16 65.03 23.05 20.44
N VAL A 17 65.88 22.01 20.32
CA VAL A 17 66.19 21.37 19.04
C VAL A 17 64.96 20.66 18.47
N ALA A 18 64.20 19.93 19.29
CA ALA A 18 62.96 19.27 18.87
C ALA A 18 61.89 20.28 18.38
N SER A 19 61.80 21.44 19.03
CA SER A 19 60.91 22.54 18.61
C SER A 19 61.31 23.12 17.25
N LEU A 20 62.61 23.27 16.97
CA LEU A 20 63.09 23.73 15.67
C LEU A 20 62.82 22.72 14.54
N PHE A 21 62.78 21.42 14.85
CA PHE A 21 62.48 20.37 13.89
C PHE A 21 60.97 20.18 13.65
N LEU A 22 60.10 20.87 14.39
CA LEU A 22 58.65 20.75 14.22
C LEU A 22 58.20 21.54 12.97
N PRO A 23 57.80 20.88 11.87
CA PRO A 23 57.52 21.55 10.61
C PRO A 23 56.15 22.24 10.68
N ARG A 24 56.11 23.56 10.46
CA ARG A 24 54.89 24.41 10.36
C ARG A 24 53.83 23.93 9.35
N LYS A 25 54.10 22.85 8.60
CA LYS A 25 53.20 22.21 7.64
C LYS A 25 51.93 21.63 8.27
N GLN A 26 51.92 21.33 9.58
CA GLN A 26 50.73 20.80 10.23
C GLN A 26 49.64 21.86 10.40
N GLN A 27 50.01 23.11 10.72
CA GLN A 27 49.08 24.22 10.84
C GLN A 27 48.55 24.68 9.46
N GLU A 28 49.40 24.65 8.42
CA GLU A 28 48.99 24.90 7.04
C GLU A 28 48.10 23.77 6.48
N ARG A 29 48.31 22.52 6.91
CA ARG A 29 47.44 21.39 6.58
C ARG A 29 46.08 21.48 7.27
N GLU A 30 46.02 21.79 8.56
CA GLU A 30 44.74 22.01 9.27
C GLU A 30 43.96 23.18 8.66
N ALA A 31 44.60 24.32 8.38
CA ALA A 31 43.93 25.46 7.74
C ALA A 31 43.44 25.14 6.31
N LYS A 32 44.12 24.24 5.59
CA LYS A 32 43.69 23.77 4.27
C LYS A 32 42.58 22.72 4.37
N ASP A 33 42.60 21.89 5.41
CA ASP A 33 41.57 20.89 5.69
C ASP A 33 40.24 21.54 6.10
N THR A 34 40.28 22.56 6.95
CA THR A 34 39.08 23.35 7.31
C THR A 34 38.49 24.09 6.11
N ARG A 35 39.34 24.63 5.23
CA ARG A 35 38.89 25.30 4.00
C ARG A 35 38.30 24.31 2.98
N ASN A 36 38.89 23.13 2.83
CA ASN A 36 38.32 22.08 1.99
C ASN A 36 36.98 21.58 2.55
N MET A 37 36.87 21.50 3.88
CA MET A 37 35.63 21.17 4.59
C MET A 37 34.55 22.25 4.39
N GLU A 38 34.91 23.53 4.45
CA GLU A 38 34.02 24.66 4.16
C GLU A 38 33.47 24.59 2.73
N ILE A 39 34.33 24.35 1.74
CA ILE A 39 33.92 24.18 0.33
C ILE A 39 32.98 22.98 0.18
N ALA A 40 33.27 21.86 0.86
CA ALA A 40 32.40 20.69 0.84
C ALA A 40 31.03 20.96 1.50
N LEU A 41 31.01 21.81 2.54
CA LEU A 41 29.79 22.18 3.26
C LEU A 41 28.94 23.16 2.45
N GLU A 42 29.56 24.11 1.74
CA GLU A 42 28.89 24.98 0.76
C GLU A 42 28.25 24.15 -0.36
N GLN A 43 28.99 23.18 -0.91
CA GLN A 43 28.49 22.29 -1.95
C GLN A 43 27.36 21.38 -1.43
N PHE A 44 27.46 20.88 -0.19
CA PHE A 44 26.40 20.09 0.44
C PHE A 44 25.14 20.93 0.71
N MET A 45 25.31 22.18 1.13
CA MET A 45 24.21 23.11 1.38
C MET A 45 23.47 23.44 0.10
N GLU A 46 24.19 23.72 -0.99
CA GLU A 46 23.61 23.96 -2.32
C GLU A 46 22.82 22.74 -2.80
N ASN A 47 23.39 21.53 -2.67
CA ASN A 47 22.70 20.30 -3.07
C ASN A 47 21.46 20.02 -2.21
N THR A 48 21.56 20.24 -0.90
CA THR A 48 20.45 20.00 0.04
C THR A 48 19.29 20.96 -0.20
N GLU A 49 19.57 22.22 -0.54
CA GLU A 49 18.52 23.19 -0.87
C GLU A 49 17.75 22.77 -2.12
N LEU A 50 18.46 22.31 -3.16
CA LEU A 50 17.84 21.78 -4.38
C LEU A 50 16.98 20.55 -4.09
N ASP A 51 17.51 19.60 -3.31
CA ASP A 51 16.79 18.38 -2.91
C ASP A 51 15.51 18.73 -2.14
N HIS A 52 15.56 19.73 -1.25
CA HIS A 52 14.40 20.17 -0.48
C HIS A 52 13.32 20.78 -1.39
N GLN A 53 13.72 21.61 -2.35
CA GLN A 53 12.80 22.19 -3.33
C GLN A 53 12.15 21.11 -4.20
N GLU A 54 12.91 20.10 -4.61
CA GLU A 54 12.40 18.98 -5.39
C GLU A 54 11.40 18.13 -4.58
N LEU A 55 11.72 17.83 -3.32
CA LEU A 55 10.82 17.09 -2.43
C LEU A 55 9.50 17.84 -2.22
N VAL A 56 9.54 19.15 -1.99
CA VAL A 56 8.34 19.98 -1.85
C VAL A 56 7.49 19.94 -3.12
N LYS A 57 8.12 20.06 -4.30
CA LYS A 57 7.42 19.94 -5.59
C LYS A 57 6.78 18.56 -5.74
N LEU A 58 7.51 17.49 -5.45
CA LEU A 58 7.00 16.12 -5.57
C LEU A 58 5.83 15.87 -4.60
N VAL A 59 5.93 16.31 -3.35
CA VAL A 59 4.83 16.20 -2.37
C VAL A 59 3.61 17.00 -2.83
N SER A 60 3.80 18.18 -3.40
CA SER A 60 2.70 18.97 -3.95
C SER A 60 2.02 18.26 -5.12
N ALA A 61 2.80 17.64 -6.01
CA ALA A 61 2.29 16.86 -7.14
C ALA A 61 1.51 15.63 -6.67
N LEU A 62 2.05 14.87 -5.71
CA LEU A 62 1.37 13.70 -5.12
C LEU A 62 0.07 14.08 -4.41
N ARG A 63 0.02 15.24 -3.74
CA ARG A 63 -1.22 15.75 -3.14
C ARG A 63 -2.26 16.08 -4.21
N GLU A 64 -1.85 16.73 -5.29
CA GLU A 64 -2.75 17.09 -6.39
C GLU A 64 -3.29 15.84 -7.09
N GLU A 65 -2.42 14.88 -7.41
CA GLU A 65 -2.80 13.59 -7.98
C GLU A 65 -3.74 12.81 -7.04
N GLY A 66 -3.42 12.76 -5.74
CA GLY A 66 -4.28 12.14 -4.73
C GLY A 66 -5.66 12.79 -4.65
N LYS A 67 -5.74 14.11 -4.77
CA LYS A 67 -7.01 14.85 -4.80
C LYS A 67 -7.81 14.53 -6.07
N GLN A 68 -7.16 14.51 -7.23
CA GLN A 68 -7.79 14.15 -8.50
C GLN A 68 -8.35 12.72 -8.47
N HIS A 69 -7.59 11.75 -7.94
CA HIS A 69 -8.08 10.38 -7.77
C HIS A 69 -9.25 10.28 -6.80
N ALA A 70 -9.20 11.00 -5.67
CA ALA A 70 -10.29 11.02 -4.70
C ALA A 70 -11.57 11.60 -5.32
N ASP A 71 -11.46 12.68 -6.11
CA ASP A 71 -12.61 13.31 -6.74
C ASP A 71 -13.19 12.45 -7.88
N ALA A 72 -12.35 11.79 -8.69
CA ALA A 72 -12.80 10.83 -9.70
C ALA A 72 -13.55 9.64 -9.07
N ASN A 73 -13.06 9.12 -7.94
CA ASN A 73 -13.73 8.02 -7.22
C ASN A 73 -15.05 8.48 -6.61
N LYS A 74 -15.12 9.69 -6.03
CA LYS A 74 -16.39 10.27 -5.55
C LYS A 74 -17.42 10.39 -6.67
N GLN A 75 -17.01 10.85 -7.85
CA GLN A 75 -17.93 10.95 -9.00
C GLN A 75 -18.50 9.58 -9.38
N ARG A 76 -17.66 8.54 -9.44
CA ARG A 76 -18.12 7.17 -9.71
C ARG A 76 -19.05 6.65 -8.61
N MET A 77 -18.75 6.95 -7.35
CA MET A 77 -19.60 6.60 -6.21
C MET A 77 -20.99 7.23 -6.37
N THR A 78 -21.05 8.53 -6.63
CA THR A 78 -22.32 9.24 -6.86
C THR A 78 -23.09 8.69 -8.07
N GLU A 79 -22.39 8.32 -9.15
CA GLU A 79 -23.04 7.69 -10.30
C GLU A 79 -23.66 6.32 -9.95
N LEU A 80 -22.95 5.51 -9.17
CA LEU A 80 -23.45 4.22 -8.70
C LEU A 80 -24.61 4.38 -7.70
N GLU A 81 -24.52 5.32 -6.77
CA GLU A 81 -25.60 5.67 -5.84
C GLU A 81 -26.86 6.08 -6.60
N ASN A 82 -26.72 6.92 -7.63
CA ASN A 82 -27.84 7.33 -8.48
C ASN A 82 -28.47 6.13 -9.23
N LYS A 83 -27.64 5.22 -9.76
CA LYS A 83 -28.13 4.00 -10.42
C LYS A 83 -28.83 3.07 -9.43
N SER A 84 -28.30 2.92 -8.22
CA SER A 84 -28.94 2.12 -7.16
C SER A 84 -30.30 2.70 -6.80
N MET A 85 -30.37 4.02 -6.58
CA MET A 85 -31.62 4.71 -6.24
C MET A 85 -32.67 4.56 -7.36
N LEU A 86 -32.26 4.63 -8.63
CA LEU A 86 -33.17 4.43 -9.76
C LEU A 86 -33.71 2.99 -9.83
N LEU A 87 -32.84 1.99 -9.63
CA LEU A 87 -33.25 0.58 -9.61
C LEU A 87 -34.16 0.28 -8.42
N GLU A 88 -33.84 0.80 -7.25
CA GLU A 88 -34.68 0.69 -6.05
C GLU A 88 -36.07 1.32 -6.29
N GLN A 89 -36.14 2.48 -6.95
CA GLN A 89 -37.40 3.11 -7.31
C GLN A 89 -38.21 2.25 -8.30
N GLN A 90 -37.56 1.67 -9.31
CA GLN A 90 -38.23 0.79 -10.27
C GLN A 90 -38.76 -0.48 -9.60
N LEU A 91 -37.97 -1.10 -8.72
CA LEU A 91 -38.40 -2.25 -7.94
C LEU A 91 -39.56 -1.90 -7.01
N ALA A 92 -39.50 -0.77 -6.32
CA ALA A 92 -40.58 -0.30 -5.47
C ALA A 92 -41.87 -0.08 -6.26
N PHE A 93 -41.78 0.53 -7.44
CA PHE A 93 -42.93 0.72 -8.33
C PHE A 93 -43.53 -0.60 -8.79
N LEU A 94 -42.71 -1.55 -9.27
CA LEU A 94 -43.17 -2.87 -9.69
C LEU A 94 -43.76 -3.68 -8.53
N GLN A 95 -43.17 -3.59 -7.33
CA GLN A 95 -43.70 -4.23 -6.14
C GLN A 95 -45.05 -3.63 -5.74
N GLN A 96 -45.18 -2.32 -5.77
CA GLN A 96 -46.44 -1.63 -5.48
C GLN A 96 -47.52 -1.98 -6.51
N GLN A 97 -47.18 -2.02 -7.80
CA GLN A 97 -48.10 -2.44 -8.85
C GLN A 97 -48.57 -3.88 -8.62
N ARG A 98 -47.64 -4.81 -8.36
CA ARG A 98 -47.97 -6.20 -8.07
C ARG A 98 -48.87 -6.33 -6.83
N GLN A 99 -48.57 -5.59 -5.77
CA GLN A 99 -49.40 -5.55 -4.55
C GLN A 99 -50.83 -5.08 -4.88
N ASN A 100 -50.97 -4.04 -5.70
CA ASN A 100 -52.26 -3.51 -6.10
C ASN A 100 -53.04 -4.49 -6.99
N ASP A 101 -52.36 -5.17 -7.92
CA ASP A 101 -52.95 -6.22 -8.76
C ASP A 101 -53.42 -7.42 -7.92
N LEU A 102 -52.65 -7.87 -6.93
CA LEU A 102 -53.08 -8.92 -6.00
C LEU A 102 -54.31 -8.50 -5.19
N LEU A 103 -54.37 -7.25 -4.72
CA LEU A 103 -55.52 -6.73 -3.98
C LEU A 103 -56.77 -6.62 -4.87
N GLN A 104 -56.63 -6.31 -6.16
CA GLN A 104 -57.73 -6.29 -7.12
C GLN A 104 -58.16 -7.70 -7.55
N ALA A 105 -57.22 -8.63 -7.74
CA ALA A 105 -57.50 -10.04 -8.04
C ALA A 105 -58.21 -10.74 -6.86
N ALA A 106 -57.82 -10.42 -5.62
CA ALA A 106 -58.50 -10.91 -4.42
C ALA A 106 -59.94 -10.40 -4.28
N GLN A 107 -60.26 -9.25 -4.89
CA GLN A 107 -61.62 -8.70 -4.93
C GLN A 107 -62.47 -9.24 -6.08
N THR A 108 -61.88 -9.93 -7.07
CA THR A 108 -62.56 -10.33 -8.32
C THR A 108 -62.62 -11.84 -8.58
N MET A 109 -62.08 -12.69 -7.71
CA MET A 109 -62.17 -14.16 -7.86
C MET A 109 -63.18 -14.83 -6.90
N PRO A 110 -64.14 -15.63 -7.42
CA PRO A 110 -64.92 -16.57 -6.62
C PRO A 110 -64.07 -17.79 -6.26
N VAL A 111 -64.26 -18.31 -5.05
CA VAL A 111 -63.62 -19.55 -4.58
C VAL A 111 -64.17 -20.73 -5.41
N SER A 112 -63.39 -21.22 -6.36
CA SER A 112 -63.65 -22.52 -6.99
C SER A 112 -62.35 -23.30 -7.08
N GLY A 113 -62.33 -24.40 -6.34
CA GLY A 113 -61.16 -25.25 -6.19
C GLY A 113 -60.88 -26.12 -7.41
N MET A 114 -59.74 -26.79 -7.31
CA MET A 114 -59.56 -28.24 -7.46
C MET A 114 -58.14 -28.46 -7.96
N ALA A 115 -57.30 -28.90 -7.02
CA ALA A 115 -56.00 -29.46 -7.31
C ALA A 115 -56.17 -30.63 -8.30
N LYS A 116 -55.50 -30.55 -9.44
CA LYS A 116 -55.28 -31.69 -10.33
C LYS A 116 -53.78 -31.87 -10.51
N ALA A 117 -53.29 -32.94 -9.90
CA ALA A 117 -51.94 -33.43 -10.02
C ALA A 117 -51.69 -33.97 -11.45
N ALA A 118 -50.55 -33.53 -12.01
CA ALA A 118 -49.64 -34.13 -13.01
C ALA A 118 -50.21 -34.84 -14.27
N PRO A 119 -49.54 -34.71 -15.44
CA PRO A 119 -48.35 -35.51 -15.70
C PRO A 119 -47.16 -34.74 -16.32
N ALA A 120 -45.98 -35.30 -16.10
CA ALA A 120 -44.70 -34.90 -16.66
C ALA A 120 -44.66 -35.03 -18.20
N ALA A 121 -44.08 -34.02 -18.86
CA ALA A 121 -43.51 -34.13 -20.20
C ALA A 121 -42.41 -33.07 -20.38
N ASP A 122 -41.19 -33.55 -20.65
CA ASP A 122 -40.05 -32.92 -21.31
C ASP A 122 -39.69 -31.47 -20.99
N GLN A 123 -38.78 -31.32 -20.03
CA GLN A 123 -37.84 -30.20 -20.03
C GLN A 123 -36.56 -30.64 -20.75
N PRO A 124 -36.06 -29.88 -21.75
CA PRO A 124 -34.69 -30.04 -22.19
C PRO A 124 -33.78 -29.79 -20.98
N THR A 125 -32.89 -30.74 -20.71
CA THR A 125 -31.87 -30.66 -19.69
C THR A 125 -30.98 -29.44 -19.96
N ILE A 126 -31.35 -28.30 -19.37
CA ILE A 126 -30.38 -27.24 -19.10
C ILE A 126 -29.61 -27.79 -17.91
N VAL A 127 -28.35 -28.15 -18.18
CA VAL A 127 -27.39 -28.48 -17.15
C VAL A 127 -27.24 -27.21 -16.31
N ASP A 128 -28.01 -27.13 -15.23
CA ASP A 128 -27.69 -26.27 -14.10
C ASP A 128 -26.28 -26.66 -13.67
N GLN A 129 -25.29 -25.87 -14.09
CA GLN A 129 -24.06 -25.76 -13.32
C GLN A 129 -24.46 -25.03 -12.04
N GLU A 130 -24.91 -25.83 -11.07
CA GLU A 130 -24.80 -25.55 -9.66
C GLU A 130 -23.44 -24.88 -9.44
N PRO A 131 -23.36 -23.66 -8.86
CA PRO A 131 -22.06 -23.14 -8.44
C PRO A 131 -21.52 -24.12 -7.41
N GLU A 132 -20.55 -24.91 -7.84
CA GLU A 132 -19.80 -25.84 -6.99
C GLU A 132 -19.48 -25.13 -5.68
N GLN A 133 -19.75 -25.84 -4.59
CA GLN A 133 -19.45 -25.45 -3.22
C GLN A 133 -18.14 -24.65 -3.13
N PRO A 134 -18.08 -23.61 -2.30
CA PRO A 134 -16.91 -22.76 -2.20
C PRO A 134 -15.69 -23.63 -1.95
N VAL A 135 -14.76 -23.66 -2.91
CA VAL A 135 -13.44 -24.25 -2.74
C VAL A 135 -12.86 -23.67 -1.45
N SER A 136 -12.92 -24.48 -0.40
CA SER A 136 -12.79 -24.01 0.97
C SER A 136 -11.30 -23.78 1.25
N GLY A 137 -10.93 -22.50 1.33
CA GLY A 137 -9.55 -22.07 1.55
C GLY A 137 -9.25 -20.75 0.86
N ILE A 138 -8.83 -19.73 1.62
CA ILE A 138 -8.31 -18.45 1.06
C ILE A 138 -7.07 -18.71 0.21
N GLN A 139 -6.33 -19.79 0.51
CA GLN A 139 -5.21 -20.26 -0.30
C GLN A 139 -5.62 -20.82 -1.67
N LEU A 140 -6.76 -21.49 -1.77
CA LEU A 140 -7.28 -22.06 -3.02
C LEU A 140 -7.84 -21.00 -3.97
N ARG A 141 -8.31 -19.87 -3.43
CA ARG A 141 -8.78 -18.73 -4.23
C ARG A 141 -7.66 -17.89 -4.85
N TYR A 142 -6.46 -17.93 -4.27
CA TYR A 142 -5.34 -17.10 -4.72
C TYR A 142 -4.03 -17.90 -4.86
N PRO A 143 -4.00 -19.02 -5.62
CA PRO A 143 -2.82 -19.88 -5.73
C PRO A 143 -1.61 -19.12 -6.27
N ASP A 144 -1.82 -18.30 -7.30
CA ASP A 144 -0.75 -17.50 -7.93
C ASP A 144 -0.10 -16.51 -6.97
N LEU A 145 -0.87 -15.96 -6.02
CA LEU A 145 -0.36 -15.04 -4.99
C LEU A 145 0.60 -15.76 -4.04
N PHE A 146 0.19 -16.94 -3.56
CA PHE A 146 1.03 -17.75 -2.67
C PHE A 146 2.25 -18.32 -3.38
N ASP A 147 2.14 -18.69 -4.65
CA ASP A 147 3.28 -19.13 -5.45
C ASP A 147 4.33 -18.03 -5.59
N PHE A 148 3.91 -16.80 -5.90
CA PHE A 148 4.84 -15.68 -5.96
C PHE A 148 5.42 -15.31 -4.59
N TYR A 149 4.64 -15.45 -3.52
CA TYR A 149 5.13 -15.24 -2.16
C TYR A 149 6.18 -16.29 -1.75
N ARG A 150 5.95 -17.57 -2.07
CA ARG A 150 6.90 -18.68 -1.84
C ARG A 150 8.18 -18.53 -2.68
N GLN A 151 8.09 -17.91 -3.85
CA GLN A 151 9.24 -17.53 -4.69
C GLN A 151 10.04 -16.35 -4.09
N GLY A 152 9.62 -15.78 -2.95
CA GLY A 152 10.32 -14.68 -2.27
C GLY A 152 10.13 -13.31 -2.93
N LYS A 153 9.12 -13.15 -3.80
CA LYS A 153 8.83 -11.86 -4.43
C LYS A 153 8.27 -10.88 -3.40
N SER A 154 8.65 -9.60 -3.52
CA SER A 154 8.12 -8.57 -2.64
C SER A 154 6.61 -8.41 -2.82
N ILE A 155 5.93 -8.02 -1.74
CA ILE A 155 4.47 -7.78 -1.74
C ILE A 155 4.07 -6.78 -2.83
N GLU A 156 4.92 -5.78 -3.08
CA GLU A 156 4.73 -4.77 -4.14
C GLU A 156 4.84 -5.37 -5.54
N ALA A 157 5.78 -6.28 -5.77
CA ALA A 157 5.91 -6.98 -7.04
C ALA A 157 4.72 -7.92 -7.30
N ILE A 158 4.20 -8.56 -6.25
CA ILE A 158 3.01 -9.42 -6.31
C ILE A 158 1.77 -8.57 -6.63
N ALA A 159 1.58 -7.47 -5.90
CA ALA A 159 0.50 -6.50 -6.11
C ALA A 159 0.48 -5.99 -7.56
N LYS A 160 1.66 -5.61 -8.09
CA LYS A 160 1.79 -5.12 -9.48
C LYS A 160 1.54 -6.21 -10.53
N LYS A 161 1.92 -7.46 -10.26
CA LYS A 161 1.72 -8.58 -11.20
C LYS A 161 0.28 -9.09 -11.25
N LEU A 162 -0.38 -9.16 -10.09
CA LEU A 162 -1.77 -9.62 -9.97
C LEU A 162 -2.78 -8.48 -10.12
N ASN A 163 -2.30 -7.25 -10.33
CA ASN A 163 -3.10 -6.03 -10.43
C ASN A 163 -4.00 -5.81 -9.19
N MET A 164 -3.45 -6.09 -8.01
CA MET A 164 -4.10 -5.96 -6.71
C MET A 164 -3.44 -4.85 -5.89
N ASN A 165 -4.14 -4.31 -4.90
CA ASN A 165 -3.55 -3.32 -4.00
C ASN A 165 -2.58 -3.97 -2.99
N LYS A 166 -1.52 -3.26 -2.59
CA LYS A 166 -0.56 -3.76 -1.57
C LYS A 166 -1.25 -4.19 -0.27
N GLY A 167 -2.29 -3.46 0.14
CA GLY A 167 -3.10 -3.78 1.32
C GLY A 167 -3.92 -5.07 1.17
N GLU A 168 -4.45 -5.35 -0.03
CA GLU A 168 -5.21 -6.57 -0.31
C GLU A 168 -4.31 -7.81 -0.26
N VAL A 169 -3.11 -7.72 -0.85
CA VAL A 169 -2.12 -8.82 -0.80
C VAL A 169 -1.72 -9.11 0.65
N GLN A 170 -1.50 -8.07 1.46
CA GLN A 170 -1.16 -8.22 2.88
C GLN A 170 -2.34 -8.81 3.68
N LEU A 171 -3.57 -8.38 3.42
CA LEU A 171 -4.77 -8.90 4.07
C LEU A 171 -5.00 -10.38 3.75
N ILE A 172 -4.85 -10.78 2.48
CA ILE A 172 -4.99 -12.18 2.04
C ILE A 172 -3.94 -13.07 2.71
N LEU A 173 -2.69 -12.61 2.80
CA LEU A 173 -1.62 -13.32 3.53
C LEU A 173 -1.95 -13.49 5.02
N GLN A 174 -2.49 -12.45 5.66
CA GLN A 174 -2.88 -12.50 7.07
C GLN A 174 -4.06 -13.45 7.30
N LEU A 175 -5.08 -13.37 6.45
CA LEU A 175 -6.26 -14.22 6.51
C LEU A 175 -5.90 -15.69 6.30
N ALA A 176 -5.05 -16.01 5.33
CA ALA A 176 -4.58 -17.38 5.12
C ALA A 176 -3.80 -17.93 6.33
N LYS A 177 -3.02 -17.08 7.02
CA LYS A 177 -2.34 -17.45 8.26
C LYS A 177 -3.31 -17.65 9.44
N GLN A 178 -4.43 -16.92 9.46
CA GLN A 178 -5.48 -17.10 10.46
C GLN A 178 -6.29 -18.37 10.19
N GLU A 179 -6.55 -18.67 8.93
CA GLU A 179 -7.25 -19.89 8.50
C GLU A 179 -6.43 -21.15 8.83
N GLU A 180 -5.11 -21.12 8.58
CA GLU A 180 -4.20 -22.21 8.98
C GLU A 180 -4.21 -22.43 10.50
N LYS A 181 -4.29 -21.35 11.30
CA LYS A 181 -4.40 -21.45 12.76
C LYS A 181 -5.78 -21.88 13.25
N ALA A 182 -6.83 -21.64 12.48
CA ALA A 182 -8.19 -22.04 12.81
C ALA A 182 -8.48 -23.49 12.44
N TYR A 183 -7.68 -24.08 11.54
CA TYR A 183 -7.77 -25.47 11.09
C TYR A 183 -6.76 -26.42 11.76
N VAL A 184 -5.97 -25.95 12.73
CA VAL A 184 -5.04 -26.74 13.57
C VAL A 184 -5.59 -26.84 14.99
#